data_AF-A0A7C3ZCI0-F1
#
_entry.id   AF-A0A7C3ZCI0-F1
#
_cell.length_a   1.000
_cell.length_b   1.000
_cell.length_c   1.000
_cell.angle_alpha   90.00
_cell.angle_beta   90.00
_cell.angle_gamma   90.00
#
_symmetry.space_group_name_H-M   'P 1'
#
loop_
_entity.id
_entity.type
_entity.pdbx_description
1 polymer ?
#
loop_
_entity_poly.entity_id
_entity_poly.type
_entity_poly.pdbx_seq_one_letter_code
_entity_poly.pdbx_strand_id
1 'polypeptide(L)'
;MENSKTPLDKFTEFIGTVLTATEDRFQKILDEFIVTQDFGKKEAEDFSKKMKGIYDSNKTKLLSLIDESVKKALSKADIARGSEVKELEEKIKTLEEKVGKHTNAAHTHTEHHKHTEVHHTK
;
A
#
# COMPACT_ATOMS: atom_id res chain seq x y z
N MET A 1 -8.44 13.95 19.58
CA MET A 1 -8.48 12.99 18.48
C MET A 1 -7.06 12.50 18.26
N GLU A 2 -6.79 11.23 18.58
CA GLU A 2 -5.49 10.61 18.34
C GLU A 2 -5.39 10.32 16.85
N ASN A 3 -4.55 11.06 16.11
CA ASN A 3 -4.29 10.76 14.71
C ASN A 3 -3.44 9.47 14.66
N SER A 4 -4.10 8.34 14.38
CA SER A 4 -3.41 7.07 14.19
C SER A 4 -2.53 7.13 12.94
N LYS A 5 -1.21 6.98 13.13
CA LYS A 5 -0.24 6.93 12.01
C LYS A 5 -0.64 5.84 11.01
N THR A 6 -0.67 6.20 9.74
CA THR A 6 -0.93 5.26 8.65
C THR A 6 0.23 4.26 8.52
N PRO A 7 0.03 3.12 7.85
CA PRO A 7 1.13 2.22 7.52
C PRO A 7 2.25 2.89 6.72
N LEU A 8 1.92 3.87 5.87
CA LEU A 8 2.90 4.64 5.09
C LEU A 8 3.74 5.55 5.98
N ASP A 9 3.12 6.18 6.98
CA ASP A 9 3.85 7.01 7.96
C ASP A 9 4.84 6.16 8.75
N LYS A 10 4.40 4.99 9.23
CA LYS A 10 5.27 4.04 9.96
C LYS A 10 6.42 3.54 9.10
N PHE A 11 6.17 3.26 7.82
CA PHE A 11 7.21 2.87 6.88
C PHE A 11 8.23 3.99 6.66
N THR A 12 7.76 5.23 6.47
CA THR A 12 8.63 6.41 6.32
C THR A 12 9.51 6.63 7.55
N GLU A 13 8.94 6.50 8.75
CA GLU A 13 9.70 6.59 10.01
C GLU A 13 10.74 5.48 10.15
N PHE A 14 10.39 4.25 9.76
CA PHE A 14 11.33 3.13 9.74
C PHE A 14 12.50 3.38 8.79
N ILE A 15 12.24 3.84 7.57
CA ILE A 15 13.28 4.20 6.60
C ILE A 15 14.17 5.31 7.16
N GLY A 16 13.59 6.36 7.76
CA GLY A 16 14.35 7.42 8.42
C GLY A 16 15.28 6.88 9.49
N THR A 17 14.77 6.00 10.37
CA THR A 17 15.55 5.38 11.45
C THR A 17 16.74 4.58 10.92
N VAL A 18 16.52 3.78 9.86
CA VAL A 18 17.57 2.99 9.22
C VAL A 18 18.64 3.88 8.59
N LEU A 19 18.23 4.96 7.91
CA LEU A 19 19.16 5.88 7.27
C LEU A 19 20.04 6.61 8.29
N THR A 20 19.46 7.09 9.39
CA THR A 20 20.22 7.69 10.50
C THR A 20 21.24 6.72 11.08
N ALA A 21 20.81 5.49 11.42
CA ALA A 21 21.71 4.48 11.97
C ALA A 21 22.85 4.11 10.99
N THR A 22 22.57 4.16 9.69
CA THR A 22 23.57 3.89 8.65
C THR A 22 24.57 5.05 8.52
N GLU A 23 24.09 6.29 8.61
CA GLU A 23 24.92 7.50 8.60
C GLU A 23 25.88 7.52 9.79
N ASP A 24 25.39 7.21 11.00
CA ASP A 24 26.21 7.15 12.21
C ASP A 24 27.33 6.09 12.10
N ARG A 25 26.99 4.90 11.59
CA ARG A 25 27.98 3.84 11.37
C ARG A 25 29.01 4.22 10.32
N PHE A 26 28.56 4.85 9.24
CA PHE A 26 29.45 5.32 8.19
C PHE A 26 30.44 6.36 8.71
N GLN A 27 29.95 7.34 9.47
CA GLN A 27 30.82 8.36 10.07
C GLN A 27 31.83 7.73 11.04
N LYS A 28 31.41 6.79 11.88
CA LYS A 28 32.31 6.08 12.79
C LYS A 28 33.43 5.34 12.05
N ILE A 29 33.10 4.63 10.96
CA ILE A 29 34.08 3.92 10.14
C ILE A 29 35.06 4.90 9.48
N LEU A 30 34.55 6.05 8.99
CA LEU A 30 35.41 7.08 8.41
C LEU A 30 36.40 7.64 9.44
N ASP A 31 35.91 7.97 10.64
CA ASP A 31 36.75 8.52 11.70
C ASP A 31 37.82 7.50 12.12
N GLU A 32 37.45 6.23 12.32
CA GLU A 32 38.37 5.14 12.63
C GLU A 32 39.43 4.94 11.53
N PHE A 33 39.04 5.04 10.26
CA PHE A 33 39.96 4.93 9.14
C PHE A 33 40.96 6.09 9.09
N ILE A 34 40.49 7.32 9.28
CA ILE A 34 41.33 8.54 9.31
C ILE A 34 42.39 8.44 10.41
N VAL A 35 41.99 7.99 11.61
CA VAL A 35 42.91 7.77 12.73
C VAL A 35 43.91 6.67 12.43
N THR A 36 43.46 5.56 11.83
CA THR A 36 44.32 4.40 11.53
C THR A 36 45.37 4.70 10.45
N GLN A 37 45.03 5.55 9.48
CA GLN A 37 45.95 5.93 8.40
C GLN A 37 46.86 7.12 8.76
N ASP A 38 46.75 7.66 9.98
CA ASP A 38 47.51 8.83 10.46
C ASP A 38 47.43 10.02 9.49
N PHE A 39 46.24 10.29 8.95
CA PHE A 39 46.06 11.38 7.99
C PHE A 39 46.33 12.74 8.62
N GLY A 40 47.08 13.57 7.89
CA GLY A 40 47.19 14.99 8.20
C GLY A 40 45.82 15.68 8.07
N LYS A 41 45.61 16.77 8.83
CA LYS A 41 44.30 17.46 8.91
C LYS A 41 43.67 17.78 7.54
N LYS A 42 44.47 18.28 6.59
CA LYS A 42 43.99 18.63 5.25
C LYS A 42 43.58 17.39 4.44
N GLU A 43 44.36 16.33 4.52
CA GLU A 43 44.09 15.06 3.83
C GLU A 43 42.84 14.39 4.39
N ALA A 44 42.68 14.40 5.72
CA ALA A 44 41.48 13.91 6.40
C ALA A 44 40.22 14.67 5.98
N GLU A 45 40.27 16.01 5.87
CA GLU A 45 39.15 16.83 5.42
C GLU A 45 38.77 16.53 3.96
N ASP A 46 39.75 16.42 3.06
CA ASP A 46 39.53 16.13 1.64
C ASP A 46 38.97 14.70 1.44
N PHE A 47 39.52 13.73 2.18
CA PHE A 47 39.02 12.35 2.19
C PHE A 47 37.58 12.28 2.72
N SER A 48 37.30 12.93 3.85
CA SER A 48 35.95 12.97 4.45
C SER A 48 34.93 13.57 3.49
N LYS A 49 35.27 14.69 2.82
CA LYS A 49 34.39 15.30 1.81
C LYS A 49 34.11 14.36 0.66
N LYS A 50 35.14 13.69 0.13
CA LYS A 50 35.00 12.74 -0.97
C LYS A 50 34.09 11.57 -0.57
N MET A 51 34.32 10.98 0.60
CA MET A 51 33.54 9.85 1.08
C MET A 51 32.10 10.24 1.40
N LYS A 52 31.87 11.41 2.00
CA LYS A 52 30.53 11.95 2.22
C LYS A 52 29.79 12.15 0.88
N GLY A 53 30.46 12.68 -0.14
CA GLY A 53 29.86 12.80 -1.48
C GLY A 53 29.45 11.46 -2.08
N ILE A 54 30.25 10.40 -1.89
CA ILE A 54 29.89 9.03 -2.31
C ILE A 54 28.69 8.52 -1.52
N TYR A 55 28.69 8.70 -0.19
CA TYR A 55 27.60 8.30 0.67
C TYR A 55 26.29 8.99 0.29
N ASP A 56 26.29 10.31 0.14
CA ASP A 56 25.10 11.11 -0.21
C ASP A 56 24.56 10.71 -1.60
N SER A 57 25.44 10.43 -2.56
CA SER A 57 25.04 9.92 -3.88
C SER A 57 24.34 8.57 -3.77
N ASN A 58 24.88 7.65 -2.97
CA ASN A 58 24.30 6.33 -2.77
C ASN A 58 22.98 6.39 -1.98
N LYS A 59 22.91 7.24 -0.94
CA LYS A 59 21.68 7.52 -0.18
C LYS A 59 20.57 8.04 -1.09
N THR A 60 20.90 8.97 -1.99
CA THR A 60 19.94 9.52 -2.97
C THR A 60 19.43 8.43 -3.92
N LYS A 61 20.33 7.60 -4.48
CA LYS A 61 19.93 6.48 -5.34
C LYS A 61 19.02 5.49 -4.62
N LEU A 62 19.35 5.14 -3.38
CA LEU A 62 18.55 4.24 -2.57
C LEU A 62 17.16 4.80 -2.31
N LEU A 63 17.06 6.09 -1.96
CA LEU A 63 15.77 6.77 -1.78
C LEU A 63 14.92 6.76 -3.05
N SER A 64 15.53 6.97 -4.23
CA SER A 64 14.83 6.86 -5.51
C SER A 64 14.27 5.45 -5.75
N LEU A 65 15.06 4.41 -5.49
CA LEU A 65 14.62 3.02 -5.63
C LEU A 65 13.48 2.66 -4.68
N ILE A 66 13.52 3.18 -3.44
CA ILE A 66 12.45 3.02 -2.47
C ILE A 66 11.18 3.71 -2.96
N ASP A 67 11.27 4.97 -3.40
CA ASP A 67 10.13 5.74 -3.91
C ASP A 67 9.47 5.06 -5.11
N GLU A 68 10.26 4.60 -6.08
CA GLU A 68 9.77 3.83 -7.24
C GLU A 68 9.07 2.54 -6.82
N SER A 69 9.65 1.81 -5.87
CA SER A 69 9.08 0.56 -5.36
C SER A 69 7.76 0.79 -4.62
N VAL A 70 7.69 1.83 -3.80
CA VAL A 70 6.47 2.24 -3.08
C VAL A 70 5.39 2.65 -4.07
N LYS A 71 5.70 3.51 -5.05
CA LYS A 71 4.75 3.91 -6.09
C LYS A 71 4.19 2.71 -6.85
N LYS A 72 5.07 1.78 -7.25
CA LYS A 72 4.66 0.54 -7.94
C LYS A 72 3.75 -0.34 -7.08
N ALA A 73 4.03 -0.44 -5.78
CA ALA A 73 3.20 -1.20 -4.85
C ALA A 73 1.82 -0.55 -4.66
N LEU A 74 1.77 0.78 -4.51
CA LEU A 74 0.52 1.53 -4.39
C LEU A 74 -0.34 1.39 -5.65
N SER A 75 0.25 1.56 -6.85
CA SER A 75 -0.49 1.37 -8.10
C SER A 75 -1.06 -0.05 -8.25
N LYS A 76 -0.31 -1.08 -7.84
CA LYS A 76 -0.83 -2.47 -7.84
C LYS A 76 -1.97 -2.66 -6.86
N ALA A 77 -1.88 -2.05 -5.67
CA ALA A 77 -2.95 -2.13 -4.67
C ALA A 77 -4.23 -1.43 -5.15
N ASP A 78 -4.10 -0.28 -5.82
CA ASP A 78 -5.25 0.44 -6.39
C ASP A 78 -5.94 -0.37 -7.50
N ILE A 79 -5.15 -1.01 -8.37
CA ILE A 79 -5.68 -1.91 -9.41
C ILE A 79 -6.43 -3.09 -8.78
N ALA A 80 -5.84 -3.74 -7.79
CA ALA A 80 -6.45 -4.89 -7.12
C ALA A 80 -7.78 -4.51 -6.44
N ARG A 81 -7.81 -3.38 -5.72
CA ARG A 81 -9.03 -2.87 -5.10
C ARG A 81 -10.10 -2.54 -6.14
N GLY A 82 -9.71 -1.95 -7.27
CA GLY A 82 -10.64 -1.67 -8.37
C GLY A 82 -11.26 -2.94 -8.97
N SER A 83 -10.50 -4.02 -9.11
CA SER A 83 -11.03 -5.30 -9.57
C SER A 83 -12.00 -5.95 -8.58
N GLU A 84 -11.69 -5.88 -7.27
CA GLU A 84 -12.57 -6.42 -6.23
C GLU A 84 -13.91 -5.67 -6.18
N VAL A 85 -13.89 -4.34 -6.34
CA VAL A 85 -15.11 -3.52 -6.42
C VAL A 85 -15.98 -3.93 -7.61
N LYS A 86 -15.38 -4.11 -8.80
CA LYS A 86 -16.12 -4.56 -9.99
C LYS A 86 -16.74 -5.93 -9.79
N GLU A 87 -16.01 -6.88 -9.20
CA GLU A 87 -16.54 -8.21 -8.90
C GLU A 87 -17.73 -8.14 -7.92
N LEU A 88 -17.65 -7.26 -6.91
CA LEU A 88 -18.75 -7.03 -5.98
C LEU A 88 -19.97 -6.41 -6.68
N GLU A 89 -19.76 -5.43 -7.57
CA GLU A 89 -20.84 -4.82 -8.38
C GLU A 89 -21.55 -5.86 -9.25
N GLU A 90 -20.81 -6.76 -9.91
CA GLU A 90 -21.39 -7.85 -10.71
C GLU A 90 -22.18 -8.85 -9.86
N LYS A 91 -21.67 -9.20 -8.67
CA LYS A 91 -22.38 -10.05 -7.71
C LYS A 91 -23.68 -9.41 -7.23
N ILE A 92 -23.65 -8.12 -6.90
CA ILE A 92 -24.85 -7.36 -6.49
C ILE A 92 -25.88 -7.38 -7.61
N LYS A 93 -25.50 -7.04 -8.84
CA LYS A 93 -26.41 -7.08 -10.00
C LYS A 93 -27.04 -8.46 -10.21
N THR A 94 -26.23 -9.52 -10.11
CA THR A 94 -26.72 -10.90 -10.24
C THR A 94 -27.73 -11.26 -9.14
N LEU A 95 -27.50 -10.80 -7.92
CA LEU A 95 -28.43 -11.01 -6.80
C LEU A 95 -29.73 -10.23 -7.01
N GLU A 96 -29.66 -8.97 -7.46
CA GLU A 96 -30.82 -8.15 -7.78
C GLU A 96 -31.70 -8.79 -8.87
N GLU A 97 -31.09 -9.32 -9.93
CA GLU A 97 -31.80 -10.05 -10.99
C GLU A 97 -32.49 -11.32 -10.46
N LYS A 98 -31.83 -12.06 -9.56
CA LYS A 98 -32.42 -13.26 -8.92
C LYS A 98 -33.59 -12.90 -8.01
N VAL A 99 -33.46 -11.84 -7.21
CA VAL A 99 -34.54 -11.34 -6.34
C VAL A 99 -35.73 -10.88 -7.19
N GLY A 100 -35.51 -10.10 -8.25
CA GLY A 100 -36.55 -9.65 -9.16
C GLY A 100 -37.30 -10.78 -9.87
N LYS A 101 -36.60 -11.86 -10.25
CA LYS A 101 -37.23 -13.07 -10.81
C LYS A 101 -38.07 -13.82 -9.77
N HIS A 102 -37.62 -13.90 -8.52
CA HIS A 102 -38.38 -14.53 -7.44
C HIS A 102 -39.64 -13.75 -7.05
N THR A 103 -39.59 -12.41 -7.06
CA THR A 103 -40.78 -11.58 -6.79
C THR A 103 -41.84 -11.71 -7.89
N ASN A 104 -41.43 -11.84 -9.16
CA ASN A 104 -42.36 -12.06 -10.27
C ASN A 104 -42.98 -13.47 -10.26
N ALA A 105 -42.21 -14.50 -9.88
CA ALA A 105 -42.72 -15.87 -9.74
C ALA A 105 -43.69 -16.04 -8.55
N ALA A 106 -43.53 -15.25 -7.48
CA ALA A 106 -44.47 -15.24 -6.36
C ALA A 106 -45.80 -14.56 -6.72
N HIS A 107 -45.79 -13.51 -7.54
CA HIS A 107 -47.02 -12.85 -8.01
C HIS A 107 -47.87 -13.76 -8.92
N THR A 108 -47.26 -14.50 -9.84
CA THR A 108 -48.01 -15.42 -10.73
C THR A 108 -48.59 -16.63 -9.99
N HIS A 109 -47.93 -17.12 -8.94
CA HIS A 109 -48.48 -18.19 -8.10
C HIS A 109 -49.66 -17.73 -7.22
N THR A 110 -49.72 -16.44 -6.86
CA THR A 110 -50.81 -15.91 -6.02
C THR A 110 -52.08 -15.62 -6.83
N GLU A 111 -51.94 -15.26 -8.12
CA GLU A 111 -53.10 -15.11 -9.02
C GLU A 111 -53.72 -16.46 -9.42
N HIS A 112 -52.91 -17.50 -9.63
CA HIS A 112 -53.47 -18.83 -9.95
C HIS A 112 -54.24 -19.46 -8.79
N HIS A 113 -53.92 -19.12 -7.54
CA HIS A 113 -54.62 -19.70 -6.38
C HIS A 113 -55.96 -19.01 -6.07
N LYS A 114 -56.12 -17.72 -6.40
CA LYS A 114 -57.40 -17.01 -6.22
C LYS A 114 -58.49 -17.45 -7.20
N HIS A 115 -58.12 -18.02 -8.36
CA HIS A 115 -59.10 -18.41 -9.37
C HIS A 115 -59.68 -19.82 -9.18
N THR A 116 -59.16 -20.61 -8.22
CA THR A 116 -59.59 -21.99 -7.97
C THR A 116 -60.55 -22.15 -6.78
N GLU A 117 -60.82 -21.09 -6.01
CA GLU A 117 -61.66 -21.15 -4.80
C GLU A 117 -63.10 -20.62 -4.98
N VAL A 118 -63.60 -20.52 -6.22
CA VAL A 118 -64.99 -20.13 -6.49
C VAL A 118 -65.62 -21.11 -7.46
N HIS A 119 -65.89 -22.34 -7.01
CA HIS A 119 -66.95 -23.20 -7.55
C HIS A 119 -67.00 -24.52 -6.76
N HIS A 120 -67.42 -24.49 -5.48
CA HIS A 120 -67.99 -25.65 -4.79
C HIS A 120 -68.85 -25.15 -3.61
N THR A 121 -70.03 -24.61 -3.92
CA THR A 121 -71.09 -24.47 -2.93
C THR A 121 -72.44 -24.68 -3.61
N LYS A 122 -73.02 -25.84 -3.27
CA LYS A 122 -74.41 -26.32 -3.38
C LYS A 122 -75.07 -26.37 -4.75
#